data_AF-A0A355X601-F1
#
_entry.id   AF-A0A355X601-F1
#
_cell.length_a   1.000
_cell.length_b   1.000
_cell.length_c   1.000
_cell.angle_alpha   90.00
_cell.angle_beta   90.00
_cell.angle_gamma   90.00
#
_symmetry.space_group_name_H-M   'P 1'
#
loop_
_entity.id
_entity.type
_entity.pdbx_description
1 polymer ?
#
loop_
_entity_poly.entity_id
_entity_poly.type
_entity_poly.pdbx_seq_one_letter_code
_entity_poly.pdbx_strand_id
1 'polypeptide(L)'
;MITPSQIREKKISTVESGGYDRDEVNELLLDIIESYEAIFDENKELYRKMEVLANRIEEYRADEDSIKTALITAQKMASQVTREAKEKADKSLADSAASAQQTVVDAKEKADKIIGEAREYVAGLTKEKAQAADEIVSEAQKKANEAIDSARVVAGNALSQARKLAGEIVNKAKAEKDYHSEIVSKLRDESKDFRATLVGLYEAQLDKLKDMVSEPDTFEKDSESIEELEKELNTLMENIAEVVGDEAEPETAEEPEQDAAAEETVETADEDEIEENGEEEVSEVEEIEEISDDAEEQSGLSEMDEVDEIIDELESSDTYAPLREAEDEPVSEEEVSNAIDAFTADEITPIEEGAKTIPVIEDEPEFESAMPFENYFNVKKENERTNETISLIPPDDDEEEDEGSRFKGFFKKKK
;
A
#
# COMPACT_ATOMS: atom_id res chain seq x y z
N MET A 1 -30.43 87.16 95.66
CA MET A 1 -31.53 87.85 94.98
C MET A 1 -32.77 87.75 95.84
N ILE A 2 -33.60 88.80 95.83
CA ILE A 2 -34.96 88.75 96.40
C ILE A 2 -35.85 87.97 95.43
N THR A 3 -36.77 87.16 95.92
CA THR A 3 -37.80 86.47 95.11
C THR A 3 -39.09 87.29 95.06
N PRO A 4 -39.97 87.08 94.07
CA PRO A 4 -41.25 87.78 94.04
C PRO A 4 -42.08 87.55 95.33
N SER A 5 -42.02 86.35 95.91
CA SER A 5 -42.65 86.04 97.21
C SER A 5 -42.05 86.87 98.36
N GLN A 6 -40.73 87.10 98.36
CA GLN A 6 -40.05 87.93 99.35
C GLN A 6 -40.38 89.43 99.21
N ILE A 7 -40.72 89.90 98.00
CA ILE A 7 -41.24 91.26 97.80
C ILE A 7 -42.65 91.38 98.38
N ARG A 8 -43.51 90.38 98.13
CA ARG A 8 -44.90 90.32 98.61
C ARG A 8 -45.01 90.28 100.14
N GLU A 9 -44.07 89.64 100.82
CA GLU A 9 -44.03 89.54 102.29
C GLU A 9 -43.32 90.73 102.96
N LYS A 10 -42.70 91.63 102.18
CA LYS A 10 -41.87 92.71 102.74
C LYS A 10 -42.73 93.80 103.36
N LYS A 11 -42.70 93.89 104.70
CA LYS A 11 -43.29 95.03 105.44
C LYS A 11 -42.31 96.20 105.48
N ILE A 12 -42.72 97.34 104.92
CA ILE A 12 -41.94 98.59 104.93
C ILE A 12 -42.38 99.45 106.13
N SER A 13 -41.42 99.93 106.93
CA SER A 13 -41.67 100.80 108.09
C SER A 13 -42.09 102.20 107.65
N THR A 14 -43.02 102.84 108.38
CA THR A 14 -43.55 104.17 108.02
C THR A 14 -43.05 105.26 108.97
N VAL A 15 -42.85 106.48 108.45
CA VAL A 15 -42.30 107.64 109.18
C VAL A 15 -43.37 108.73 109.32
N GLU A 16 -43.46 109.40 110.48
CA GLU A 16 -44.54 110.33 110.85
C GLU A 16 -44.55 111.68 110.09
N SER A 17 -43.48 112.03 109.38
CA SER A 17 -43.40 113.27 108.59
C SER A 17 -42.60 113.06 107.31
N GLY A 18 -43.26 113.20 106.14
CA GLY A 18 -42.62 113.20 104.82
C GLY A 18 -42.33 111.84 104.19
N GLY A 19 -43.00 110.76 104.63
CA GLY A 19 -42.88 109.43 104.00
C GLY A 19 -43.65 109.30 102.68
N TYR A 20 -43.34 108.26 101.90
CA TYR A 20 -44.09 107.90 100.69
C TYR A 20 -45.51 107.43 101.02
N ASP A 21 -46.45 107.66 100.08
CA ASP A 21 -47.82 107.15 100.21
C ASP A 21 -47.81 105.62 100.18
N ARG A 22 -48.49 105.01 101.15
CA ARG A 22 -48.56 103.56 101.30
C ARG A 22 -49.30 102.93 100.13
N ASP A 23 -50.36 103.57 99.63
CA ASP A 23 -51.20 102.99 98.61
C ASP A 23 -50.49 103.00 97.25
N GLU A 24 -49.84 104.13 96.90
CA GLU A 24 -49.02 104.27 95.68
C GLU A 24 -47.79 103.34 95.70
N VAL A 25 -47.11 103.21 96.85
CA VAL A 25 -45.97 102.28 96.98
C VAL A 25 -46.44 100.82 96.87
N ASN A 26 -47.60 100.46 97.42
CA ASN A 26 -48.14 99.12 97.28
C ASN A 26 -48.54 98.80 95.84
N GLU A 27 -49.12 99.75 95.11
CA GLU A 27 -49.45 99.60 93.68
C GLU A 27 -48.17 99.39 92.84
N LEU A 28 -47.15 100.22 93.04
CA LEU A 28 -45.85 100.03 92.39
C LEU A 28 -45.19 98.69 92.75
N LEU A 29 -45.28 98.25 94.00
CA LEU A 29 -44.74 96.95 94.42
C LEU A 29 -45.51 95.78 93.76
N LEU A 30 -46.81 95.90 93.52
CA LEU A 30 -47.59 94.89 92.80
C LEU A 30 -47.15 94.80 91.33
N ASP A 31 -46.97 95.92 90.64
CA ASP A 31 -46.47 95.95 89.26
C ASP A 31 -45.05 95.39 89.15
N ILE A 32 -44.19 95.71 90.14
CA ILE A 32 -42.85 95.12 90.24
C ILE A 32 -42.94 93.62 90.48
N ILE A 33 -43.82 93.14 91.37
CA ILE A 33 -44.01 91.71 91.62
C ILE A 33 -44.45 90.99 90.34
N GLU A 34 -45.44 91.53 89.61
CA GLU A 34 -45.93 90.92 88.36
C GLU A 34 -44.83 90.85 87.29
N SER A 35 -44.13 91.96 87.05
CA SER A 35 -43.03 92.02 86.09
C SER A 35 -41.87 91.08 86.48
N TYR A 36 -41.58 90.99 87.78
CA TYR A 36 -40.50 90.17 88.30
C TYR A 36 -40.86 88.68 88.33
N GLU A 37 -42.13 88.31 88.56
CA GLU A 37 -42.65 86.95 88.36
C GLU A 37 -42.52 86.54 86.89
N ALA A 38 -42.92 87.40 85.95
CA ALA A 38 -42.81 87.13 84.51
C ALA A 38 -41.34 86.87 84.08
N ILE A 39 -40.40 87.70 84.53
CA ILE A 39 -38.96 87.50 84.25
C ILE A 39 -38.43 86.22 84.89
N PHE A 40 -38.93 85.85 86.07
CA PHE A 40 -38.49 84.65 86.78
C PHE A 40 -38.97 83.37 86.06
N ASP A 41 -40.21 83.37 85.59
CA ASP A 41 -40.78 82.27 84.80
C ASP A 41 -40.11 82.17 83.42
N GLU A 42 -39.83 83.30 82.76
CA GLU A 42 -39.07 83.32 81.51
C GLU A 42 -37.66 82.76 81.69
N ASN A 43 -36.94 83.15 82.75
CA ASN A 43 -35.63 82.59 83.05
C ASN A 43 -35.71 81.08 83.29
N LYS A 44 -36.71 80.61 84.05
CA LYS A 44 -36.90 79.18 84.30
C LYS A 44 -37.13 78.40 83.00
N GLU A 45 -37.92 78.95 82.09
CA GLU A 45 -38.18 78.35 80.78
C GLU A 45 -36.93 78.39 79.89
N LEU A 46 -36.16 79.48 79.92
CA LEU A 46 -34.87 79.58 79.24
C LEU A 46 -33.87 78.54 79.75
N TYR A 47 -33.76 78.34 81.07
CA TYR A 47 -32.90 77.31 81.65
C TYR A 47 -33.30 75.91 81.20
N ARG A 48 -34.60 75.60 81.16
CA ARG A 48 -35.09 74.31 80.61
C ARG A 48 -34.72 74.15 79.15
N LYS A 49 -34.92 75.18 78.31
CA LYS A 49 -34.54 75.13 76.90
C LYS A 49 -33.04 74.94 76.72
N MET A 50 -32.23 75.62 77.54
CA MET A 50 -30.77 75.44 77.55
C MET A 50 -30.38 74.01 77.89
N GLU A 51 -31.01 73.41 78.90
CA GLU A 51 -30.76 72.02 79.30
C GLU A 51 -31.12 71.04 78.17
N VAL A 52 -32.30 71.21 77.54
CA VAL A 52 -32.71 70.37 76.40
C VAL A 52 -31.74 70.52 75.22
N LEU A 53 -31.33 71.75 74.89
CA LEU A 53 -30.39 72.01 73.82
C LEU A 53 -29.00 71.44 74.12
N ALA A 54 -28.52 71.55 75.36
CA ALA A 54 -27.25 70.96 75.78
C ALA A 54 -27.27 69.44 75.65
N ASN A 55 -28.33 68.79 76.15
CA ASN A 55 -28.51 67.33 76.02
C ASN A 55 -28.57 66.91 74.55
N ARG A 56 -29.26 67.68 73.69
CA ARG A 56 -29.35 67.39 72.26
C ARG A 56 -28.00 67.53 71.55
N ILE A 57 -27.16 68.47 71.96
CA ILE A 57 -25.80 68.61 71.42
C ILE A 57 -24.93 67.41 71.82
N GLU A 58 -25.04 66.92 73.06
CA GLU A 58 -24.33 65.72 73.49
C GLU A 58 -24.77 64.48 72.71
N GLU A 59 -26.08 64.30 72.50
CA GLU A 59 -26.63 63.24 71.67
C GLU A 59 -26.09 63.31 70.24
N TYR A 60 -26.11 64.49 69.61
CA TYR A 60 -25.56 64.65 68.25
C TYR A 60 -24.06 64.37 68.16
N ARG A 61 -23.29 64.70 69.20
CA ARG A 61 -21.86 64.35 69.24
C ARG A 61 -21.65 62.84 69.35
N ALA A 62 -22.44 62.16 70.18
CA ALA A 62 -22.38 60.70 70.30
C ALA A 62 -22.79 60.01 68.97
N ASP A 63 -23.83 60.52 68.32
CA ASP A 63 -24.27 60.05 67.00
C ASP A 63 -23.19 60.27 65.93
N GLU A 64 -22.56 61.45 65.91
CA GLU A 64 -21.48 61.77 64.97
C GLU A 64 -20.30 60.80 65.15
N ASP A 65 -19.89 60.52 66.38
CA ASP A 65 -18.82 59.57 66.67
C ASP A 65 -19.18 58.13 66.31
N SER A 66 -20.44 57.73 66.53
CA SER A 66 -20.98 56.44 66.11
C SER A 66 -20.96 56.30 64.58
N ILE A 67 -21.42 57.33 63.86
CA ILE A 67 -21.44 57.36 62.38
C ILE A 67 -20.00 57.33 61.83
N LYS A 68 -19.07 58.10 62.40
CA LYS A 68 -17.66 58.06 62.00
C LYS A 68 -17.07 56.67 62.18
N THR A 69 -17.35 56.04 63.33
CA THR A 69 -16.86 54.69 63.62
C THR A 69 -17.47 53.67 62.65
N ALA A 70 -18.77 53.77 62.37
CA ALA A 70 -19.44 52.92 61.38
C ALA A 70 -18.86 53.10 59.97
N LEU A 71 -18.60 54.34 59.54
CA LEU A 71 -17.98 54.64 58.24
C LEU A 71 -16.57 54.07 58.11
N ILE A 72 -15.73 54.25 59.14
CA ILE A 72 -14.37 53.68 59.15
C ILE A 72 -14.42 52.15 59.10
N THR A 73 -15.35 51.54 59.84
CA THR A 73 -15.52 50.09 59.85
C THR A 73 -16.03 49.59 58.50
N ALA A 74 -17.00 50.25 57.88
CA ALA A 74 -17.48 49.95 56.55
C ALA A 74 -16.38 50.08 55.50
N GLN A 75 -15.55 51.13 55.57
CA GLN A 75 -14.41 51.32 54.66
C GLN A 75 -13.37 50.19 54.81
N LYS A 76 -13.06 49.80 56.06
CA LYS A 76 -12.16 48.67 56.33
C LYS A 76 -12.72 47.36 55.80
N MET A 77 -14.01 47.08 56.03
CA MET A 77 -14.66 45.89 55.50
C MET A 77 -14.69 45.89 53.97
N ALA A 78 -15.01 47.00 53.31
CA ALA A 78 -14.97 47.11 51.86
C ALA A 78 -13.56 46.86 51.30
N SER A 79 -12.53 47.42 51.95
CA SER A 79 -11.12 47.19 51.60
C SER A 79 -10.70 45.73 51.81
N GLN A 80 -11.19 45.10 52.87
CA GLN A 80 -10.94 43.69 53.14
C GLN A 80 -11.60 42.78 52.11
N VAL A 81 -12.87 43.01 51.79
CA VAL A 81 -13.61 42.23 50.79
C VAL A 81 -12.97 42.35 49.41
N THR A 82 -12.58 43.57 49.01
CA THR A 82 -11.88 43.77 47.73
C THR A 82 -10.53 43.07 47.67
N ARG A 83 -9.75 43.10 48.77
CA ARG A 83 -8.50 42.34 48.86
C ARG A 83 -8.74 40.84 48.79
N GLU A 84 -9.67 40.30 49.56
CA GLU A 84 -9.99 38.86 49.57
C GLU A 84 -10.52 38.38 48.22
N ALA A 85 -11.36 39.17 47.55
CA ALA A 85 -11.85 38.88 46.21
C ALA A 85 -10.70 38.85 45.20
N LYS A 86 -9.75 39.79 45.30
CA LYS A 86 -8.57 39.83 44.44
C LYS A 86 -7.65 38.62 44.69
N GLU A 87 -7.35 38.30 45.95
CA GLU A 87 -6.53 37.13 46.30
C GLU A 87 -7.19 35.82 45.82
N LYS A 88 -8.51 35.68 45.96
CA LYS A 88 -9.25 34.52 45.44
C LYS A 88 -9.21 34.45 43.92
N ALA A 89 -9.36 35.59 43.23
CA ALA A 89 -9.28 35.64 41.77
C ALA A 89 -7.88 35.26 41.29
N ASP A 90 -6.83 35.84 41.89
CA ASP A 90 -5.44 35.54 41.56
C ASP A 90 -5.11 34.06 41.80
N LYS A 91 -5.58 33.51 42.94
CA LYS A 91 -5.44 32.08 43.24
C LYS A 91 -6.18 31.20 42.24
N SER A 92 -7.44 31.53 41.91
CA SER A 92 -8.22 30.78 40.92
C SER A 92 -7.57 30.80 39.54
N LEU A 93 -6.97 31.93 39.14
CA LEU A 93 -6.22 32.04 37.88
C LEU A 93 -4.95 31.18 37.91
N ALA A 94 -4.19 31.22 39.02
CA ALA A 94 -3.00 30.39 39.18
C ALA A 94 -3.34 28.89 39.16
N ASP A 95 -4.37 28.47 39.88
CA ASP A 95 -4.83 27.07 39.92
C ASP A 95 -5.32 26.62 38.53
N SER A 96 -6.06 27.47 37.81
CA SER A 96 -6.51 27.16 36.43
C SER A 96 -5.34 27.06 35.46
N ALA A 97 -4.37 27.97 35.54
CA ALA A 97 -3.17 27.95 34.70
C ALA A 97 -2.33 26.69 34.97
N ALA A 98 -2.15 26.32 36.24
CA ALA A 98 -1.45 25.11 36.62
C ALA A 98 -2.16 23.84 36.11
N SER A 99 -3.48 23.77 36.25
CA SER A 99 -4.28 22.65 35.73
C SER A 99 -4.26 22.55 34.21
N ALA A 100 -4.34 23.68 33.50
CA ALA A 100 -4.21 23.72 32.04
C ALA A 100 -2.81 23.26 31.60
N GLN A 101 -1.76 23.73 32.27
CA GLN A 101 -0.38 23.31 31.98
C GLN A 101 -0.19 21.81 32.23
N GLN A 102 -0.73 21.28 33.33
CA GLN A 102 -0.70 19.84 33.61
C GLN A 102 -1.44 19.05 32.52
N THR A 103 -2.62 19.50 32.10
CA THR A 103 -3.39 18.86 31.03
C THR A 103 -2.61 18.79 29.72
N VAL A 104 -1.88 19.87 29.38
CA VAL A 104 -1.03 19.90 28.18
C VAL A 104 0.14 18.92 28.30
N VAL A 105 0.79 18.84 29.47
CA VAL A 105 1.88 17.88 29.71
C VAL A 105 1.36 16.45 29.61
N ASP A 106 0.28 16.11 30.30
CA ASP A 106 -0.33 14.78 30.28
C ASP A 106 -0.77 14.38 28.86
N ALA A 107 -1.31 15.34 28.08
CA ALA A 107 -1.70 15.11 26.70
C ALA A 107 -0.48 14.86 25.80
N LYS A 108 0.61 15.60 25.99
CA LYS A 108 1.88 15.38 25.28
C LYS A 108 2.47 14.01 25.62
N GLU A 109 2.56 13.66 26.89
CA GLU A 109 3.07 12.34 27.31
C GLU A 109 2.25 11.19 26.73
N LYS A 110 0.92 11.32 26.71
CA LYS A 110 0.04 10.34 26.05
C LYS A 110 0.26 10.27 24.54
N ALA A 111 0.42 11.42 23.88
CA ALA A 111 0.69 11.48 22.45
C ALA A 111 2.03 10.82 22.13
N ASP A 112 3.09 11.15 22.87
CA ASP A 112 4.43 10.56 22.71
C ASP A 112 4.39 9.05 22.94
N LYS A 113 3.61 8.57 23.92
CA LYS A 113 3.42 7.14 24.16
C LYS A 113 2.72 6.46 22.98
N ILE A 114 1.63 7.03 22.46
CA ILE A 114 0.92 6.49 21.29
C ILE A 114 1.84 6.45 20.07
N ILE A 115 2.61 7.51 19.85
CA ILE A 115 3.58 7.59 18.75
C ILE A 115 4.68 6.54 18.92
N GLY A 116 5.20 6.37 20.14
CA GLY A 116 6.18 5.33 20.48
C GLY A 116 5.65 3.92 20.20
N GLU A 117 4.47 3.59 20.73
CA GLU A 117 3.80 2.30 20.50
C GLU A 117 3.51 2.06 19.01
N ALA A 118 3.06 3.08 18.28
CA ALA A 118 2.82 2.98 16.85
C ALA A 118 4.13 2.75 16.05
N ARG A 119 5.22 3.45 16.41
CA ARG A 119 6.53 3.25 15.78
C ARG A 119 7.07 1.85 16.04
N GLU A 120 6.98 1.36 17.28
CA GLU A 120 7.38 -0.01 17.63
C GLU A 120 6.55 -1.05 16.88
N TYR A 121 5.23 -0.84 16.79
CA TYR A 121 4.34 -1.73 16.05
C TYR A 121 4.70 -1.78 14.55
N VAL A 122 4.89 -0.61 13.93
CA VAL A 122 5.29 -0.53 12.52
C VAL A 122 6.66 -1.17 12.31
N ALA A 123 7.64 -0.91 13.17
CA ALA A 123 8.97 -1.51 13.08
C ALA A 123 8.95 -3.04 13.26
N GLY A 124 8.09 -3.54 14.16
CA GLY A 124 7.87 -4.97 14.33
C GLY A 124 7.23 -5.59 13.09
N LEU A 125 6.21 -4.93 12.53
CA LEU A 125 5.52 -5.39 11.33
C LEU A 125 6.44 -5.37 10.10
N THR A 126 7.22 -4.31 9.88
CA THR A 126 8.15 -4.23 8.76
C THR A 126 9.23 -5.30 8.87
N LYS A 127 9.76 -5.55 10.07
CA LYS A 127 10.70 -6.64 10.33
C LYS A 127 10.08 -8.01 10.04
N GLU A 128 8.87 -8.26 10.52
CA GLU A 128 8.16 -9.52 10.25
C GLU A 128 7.93 -9.72 8.76
N LYS A 129 7.49 -8.67 8.04
CA LYS A 129 7.25 -8.74 6.60
C LYS A 129 8.53 -8.89 5.80
N ALA A 130 9.62 -8.23 6.20
CA ALA A 130 10.93 -8.42 5.60
C ALA A 130 11.41 -9.86 5.77
N GLN A 131 11.32 -10.42 6.99
CA GLN A 131 11.69 -11.82 7.26
C GLN A 131 10.85 -12.81 6.45
N ALA A 132 9.54 -12.57 6.35
CA ALA A 132 8.66 -13.41 5.55
C ALA A 132 8.99 -13.31 4.05
N ALA A 133 9.33 -12.13 3.55
CA ALA A 133 9.77 -11.94 2.17
C ALA A 133 11.10 -12.67 1.91
N ASP A 134 12.08 -12.53 2.80
CA ASP A 134 13.36 -13.24 2.72
C ASP A 134 13.19 -14.76 2.71
N GLU A 135 12.27 -15.28 3.53
CA GLU A 135 11.96 -16.72 3.58
C GLU A 135 11.32 -17.20 2.27
N ILE A 136 10.36 -16.44 1.71
CA ILE A 136 9.76 -16.75 0.41
C ILE A 136 10.82 -16.75 -0.71
N VAL A 137 11.71 -15.74 -0.73
CA VAL A 137 12.79 -15.65 -1.72
C VAL A 137 13.76 -16.83 -1.58
N SER A 138 14.15 -17.17 -0.36
CA SER A 138 15.02 -18.31 -0.06
C SER A 138 14.41 -19.64 -0.51
N GLU A 139 13.12 -19.86 -0.22
CA GLU A 139 12.40 -21.04 -0.68
C GLU A 139 12.28 -21.11 -2.21
N ALA A 140 11.97 -19.97 -2.85
CA ALA A 140 11.88 -19.88 -4.30
C ALA A 140 13.23 -20.17 -4.96
N GLN A 141 14.31 -19.60 -4.44
CA GLN A 141 15.68 -19.83 -4.92
C GLN A 141 16.08 -21.29 -4.76
N LYS A 142 15.75 -21.92 -3.63
CA LYS A 142 15.99 -23.35 -3.42
C LYS A 142 15.27 -24.22 -4.46
N LYS A 143 13.97 -23.98 -4.68
CA LYS A 143 13.19 -24.72 -5.68
C LYS A 143 13.69 -24.49 -7.10
N ALA A 144 14.09 -23.26 -7.43
CA ALA A 144 14.69 -22.93 -8.72
C ALA A 144 16.00 -23.70 -8.94
N ASN A 145 16.89 -23.72 -7.93
CA ASN A 145 18.15 -24.47 -8.00
C ASN A 145 17.91 -25.98 -8.13
N GLU A 146 16.98 -26.54 -7.36
CA GLU A 146 16.60 -27.96 -7.49
C GLU A 146 16.07 -28.30 -8.89
N ALA A 147 15.25 -27.40 -9.48
CA ALA A 147 14.76 -27.57 -10.84
C ALA A 147 15.90 -27.49 -11.87
N ILE A 148 16.80 -26.52 -11.74
CA ILE A 148 17.99 -26.37 -12.61
C ILE A 148 18.87 -27.61 -12.53
N ASP A 149 19.18 -28.10 -11.33
CA ASP A 149 20.01 -29.29 -11.14
C ASP A 149 19.35 -30.53 -11.74
N SER A 150 18.03 -30.68 -11.59
CA SER A 150 17.28 -31.78 -12.22
C SER A 150 17.32 -31.69 -13.76
N ALA A 151 17.17 -30.48 -14.32
CA ALA A 151 17.24 -30.25 -15.75
C ALA A 151 18.64 -30.54 -16.30
N ARG A 152 19.70 -30.15 -15.58
CA ARG A 152 21.10 -30.47 -15.91
C ARG A 152 21.34 -31.98 -15.95
N VAL A 153 20.82 -32.74 -15.00
CA VAL A 153 20.93 -34.21 -15.00
C VAL A 153 20.21 -34.83 -16.21
N VAL A 154 19.00 -34.37 -16.53
CA VAL A 154 18.25 -34.86 -17.69
C VAL A 154 18.96 -34.51 -19.00
N ALA A 155 19.42 -33.27 -19.15
CA ALA A 155 20.18 -32.82 -20.31
C ALA A 155 21.49 -33.61 -20.47
N GLY A 156 22.25 -33.80 -19.39
CA GLY A 156 23.48 -34.60 -19.40
C GLY A 156 23.24 -36.07 -19.79
N ASN A 157 22.15 -36.67 -19.31
CA ASN A 157 21.75 -38.02 -19.71
C ASN A 157 21.35 -38.09 -21.20
N ALA A 158 20.58 -37.12 -21.69
CA ALA A 158 20.18 -37.04 -23.09
C ALA A 158 21.40 -36.87 -24.01
N LEU A 159 22.33 -35.98 -23.65
CA LEU A 159 23.60 -35.80 -24.37
C LEU A 159 24.45 -37.07 -24.37
N SER A 160 24.54 -37.77 -23.23
CA SER A 160 25.26 -39.04 -23.14
C SER A 160 24.64 -40.13 -24.04
N GLN A 161 23.31 -40.23 -24.07
CA GLN A 161 22.60 -41.14 -24.97
C GLN A 161 22.80 -40.76 -26.44
N ALA A 162 22.72 -39.47 -26.77
CA ALA A 162 22.97 -38.96 -28.11
C ALA A 162 24.41 -39.27 -28.57
N ARG A 163 25.42 -39.05 -27.73
CA ARG A 163 26.81 -39.41 -27.99
C ARG A 163 26.98 -40.92 -28.22
N LYS A 164 26.31 -41.75 -27.41
CA LYS A 164 26.34 -43.21 -27.58
C LYS A 164 25.73 -43.64 -28.92
N LEU A 165 24.55 -43.14 -29.26
CA LEU A 165 23.88 -43.43 -30.52
C LEU A 165 24.68 -42.92 -31.72
N ALA A 166 25.22 -41.71 -31.65
CA ALA A 166 26.13 -41.16 -32.66
C ALA A 166 27.35 -42.07 -32.85
N GLY A 167 27.98 -42.52 -31.75
CA GLY A 167 29.07 -43.49 -31.80
C GLY A 167 28.67 -44.83 -32.43
N GLU A 168 27.48 -45.36 -32.12
CA GLU A 168 26.95 -46.58 -32.73
C GLU A 168 26.71 -46.42 -34.23
N ILE A 169 26.13 -45.29 -34.66
CA ILE A 169 25.90 -44.95 -36.07
C ILE A 169 27.23 -44.82 -36.82
N VAL A 170 28.20 -44.08 -36.28
CA VAL A 170 29.52 -43.93 -36.90
C VAL A 170 30.23 -45.28 -37.01
N ASN A 171 30.17 -46.12 -35.98
CA ASN A 171 30.77 -47.45 -36.01
C ASN A 171 30.07 -48.36 -37.04
N LYS A 172 28.74 -48.31 -37.13
CA LYS A 172 27.99 -49.04 -38.15
C LYS A 172 28.32 -48.56 -39.56
N ALA A 173 28.42 -47.24 -39.76
CA ALA A 173 28.82 -46.65 -41.03
C ALA A 173 30.26 -47.02 -41.42
N LYS A 174 31.20 -47.06 -40.47
CA LYS A 174 32.57 -47.56 -40.69
C LYS A 174 32.57 -49.04 -41.10
N ALA A 175 31.84 -49.89 -40.38
CA ALA A 175 31.74 -51.31 -40.71
C ALA A 175 31.10 -51.54 -42.09
N GLU A 176 30.07 -50.77 -42.44
CA GLU A 176 29.44 -50.82 -43.75
C GLU A 176 30.37 -50.33 -44.86
N LYS A 177 31.14 -49.24 -44.62
CA LYS A 177 32.19 -48.77 -45.52
C LYS A 177 33.25 -49.85 -45.75
N ASP A 178 33.72 -50.51 -44.70
CA ASP A 178 34.71 -51.58 -44.78
C ASP A 178 34.16 -52.79 -45.56
N TYR A 179 32.90 -53.16 -45.34
CA TYR A 179 32.20 -54.21 -46.08
C TYR A 179 32.08 -53.89 -47.58
N HIS A 180 31.60 -52.68 -47.92
CA HIS A 180 31.52 -52.23 -49.32
C HIS A 180 32.92 -52.15 -49.96
N SER A 181 33.94 -51.73 -49.20
CA SER A 181 35.34 -51.74 -49.65
C SER A 181 35.84 -53.16 -49.97
N GLU A 182 35.47 -54.15 -49.16
CA GLU A 182 35.82 -55.56 -49.43
C GLU A 182 35.12 -56.08 -50.69
N ILE A 183 33.84 -55.78 -50.89
CA ILE A 183 33.10 -56.14 -52.11
C ILE A 183 33.73 -55.48 -53.33
N VAL A 184 34.04 -54.19 -53.26
CA VAL A 184 34.69 -53.46 -54.36
C VAL A 184 36.06 -54.08 -54.66
N SER A 185 36.80 -54.54 -53.66
CA SER A 185 38.06 -55.27 -53.88
C SER A 185 37.83 -56.59 -54.61
N LYS A 186 36.86 -57.40 -54.15
CA LYS A 186 36.52 -58.69 -54.81
C LYS A 186 36.06 -58.47 -56.24
N LEU A 187 35.16 -57.52 -56.47
CA LEU A 187 34.68 -57.17 -57.80
C LEU A 187 35.84 -56.68 -58.70
N ARG A 188 36.80 -55.94 -58.14
CA ARG A 188 37.99 -55.51 -58.86
C ARG A 188 38.89 -56.69 -59.23
N ASP A 189 39.02 -57.68 -58.36
CA ASP A 189 39.80 -58.89 -58.64
C ASP A 189 39.09 -59.80 -59.64
N GLU A 190 37.78 -60.03 -59.50
CA GLU A 190 36.95 -60.71 -60.49
C GLU A 190 36.98 -60.00 -61.85
N SER A 191 36.96 -58.68 -61.87
CA SER A 191 37.09 -57.89 -63.09
C SER A 191 38.47 -58.06 -63.74
N LYS A 192 39.55 -58.16 -62.95
CA LYS A 192 40.88 -58.50 -63.47
C LYS A 192 40.90 -59.91 -64.04
N ASP A 193 40.32 -60.88 -63.33
CA ASP A 193 40.27 -62.28 -63.76
C ASP A 193 39.44 -62.44 -65.04
N PHE A 194 38.28 -61.77 -65.12
CA PHE A 194 37.44 -61.70 -66.32
C PHE A 194 38.19 -61.06 -67.47
N ARG A 195 38.91 -59.95 -67.22
CA ARG A 195 39.73 -59.30 -68.25
C ARG A 195 40.85 -60.24 -68.72
N ALA A 196 41.51 -60.95 -67.81
CA ALA A 196 42.56 -61.90 -68.13
C ALA A 196 42.02 -63.09 -68.94
N THR A 197 40.85 -63.62 -68.60
CA THR A 197 40.17 -64.67 -69.38
C THR A 197 39.71 -64.17 -70.74
N LEU A 198 39.17 -62.94 -70.85
CA LEU A 198 38.80 -62.36 -72.14
C LEU A 198 40.02 -62.18 -73.04
N VAL A 199 41.11 -61.64 -72.48
CA VAL A 199 42.38 -61.49 -73.20
C VAL A 199 42.89 -62.86 -73.63
N GLY A 200 42.87 -63.87 -72.75
CA GLY A 200 43.25 -65.24 -73.10
C GLY A 200 42.37 -65.87 -74.18
N LEU A 201 41.05 -65.63 -74.18
CA LEU A 201 40.14 -66.07 -75.23
C LEU A 201 40.43 -65.36 -76.56
N TYR A 202 40.70 -64.05 -76.54
CA TYR A 202 41.10 -63.33 -77.75
C TYR A 202 42.47 -63.77 -78.26
N GLU A 203 43.43 -64.04 -77.38
CA GLU A 203 44.73 -64.61 -77.75
C GLU A 203 44.58 -66.02 -78.35
N ALA A 204 43.75 -66.88 -77.76
CA ALA A 204 43.45 -68.20 -78.31
C ALA A 204 42.72 -68.14 -79.67
N GLN A 205 41.81 -67.18 -79.85
CA GLN A 205 41.17 -66.92 -81.14
C GLN A 205 42.18 -66.41 -82.17
N LEU A 206 43.11 -65.54 -81.76
CA LEU A 206 44.17 -65.05 -82.62
C LEU A 206 45.15 -66.17 -82.99
N ASP A 207 45.52 -67.07 -82.07
CA ASP A 207 46.36 -68.23 -82.36
C ASP A 207 45.66 -69.23 -83.29
N LYS A 208 44.35 -69.45 -83.12
CA LYS A 208 43.56 -70.28 -84.04
C LYS A 208 43.45 -69.66 -85.44
N LEU A 209 43.36 -68.33 -85.53
CA LEU A 209 43.46 -67.59 -86.80
C LEU A 209 44.87 -67.66 -87.40
N LYS A 210 45.90 -67.68 -86.55
CA LYS A 210 47.31 -67.82 -86.95
C LYS A 210 47.62 -69.22 -87.49
N ASP A 211 47.05 -70.25 -86.87
CA ASP A 211 47.09 -71.63 -87.34
C ASP A 211 46.32 -71.79 -88.66
N MET A 212 45.17 -71.13 -88.82
CA MET A 212 44.43 -71.11 -90.10
C MET A 212 45.15 -70.36 -91.23
N VAL A 213 46.12 -69.50 -90.93
CA VAL A 213 46.86 -68.70 -91.93
C VAL A 213 48.23 -69.33 -92.28
N SER A 214 48.71 -70.31 -91.50
CA SER A 214 50.10 -70.78 -91.61
C SER A 214 50.33 -72.01 -92.50
N GLU A 215 49.30 -72.75 -92.95
CA GLU A 215 49.48 -73.81 -93.97
C GLU A 215 48.28 -73.94 -94.94
N PRO A 216 48.49 -73.88 -96.27
CA PRO A 216 47.47 -74.15 -97.27
C PRO A 216 47.48 -75.63 -97.71
N ASP A 217 46.28 -76.18 -97.93
CA ASP A 217 45.95 -77.46 -98.58
C ASP A 217 46.30 -78.78 -97.86
N THR A 218 45.31 -79.31 -97.12
CA THR A 218 44.68 -80.59 -97.48
C THR A 218 43.19 -80.59 -97.12
N PHE A 219 42.37 -80.68 -98.16
CA PHE A 219 40.95 -81.02 -98.14
C PHE A 219 40.79 -82.52 -97.78
N GLU A 220 39.68 -82.88 -97.14
CA GLU A 220 39.17 -84.24 -96.87
C GLU A 220 39.72 -85.01 -95.66
N LYS A 221 39.27 -84.63 -94.45
CA LYS A 221 38.77 -85.60 -93.45
C LYS A 221 37.89 -85.00 -92.34
N ASP A 222 37.01 -84.06 -92.71
CA ASP A 222 35.94 -83.59 -91.83
C ASP A 222 34.62 -84.24 -92.25
N SER A 223 34.27 -85.36 -91.61
CA SER A 223 32.88 -85.84 -91.60
C SER A 223 32.50 -86.68 -90.37
N GLU A 224 33.42 -86.99 -89.44
CA GLU A 224 33.12 -87.82 -88.25
C GLU A 224 33.09 -87.02 -86.93
N SER A 225 33.69 -85.81 -86.88
CA SER A 225 33.76 -84.99 -85.66
C SER A 225 32.59 -84.01 -85.49
N ILE A 226 31.74 -83.86 -86.51
CA ILE A 226 30.58 -82.95 -86.50
C ILE A 226 29.34 -83.63 -85.89
N GLU A 227 29.19 -84.95 -86.07
CA GLU A 227 28.11 -85.72 -85.40
C GLU A 227 28.31 -85.84 -83.88
N GLU A 228 29.56 -85.78 -83.40
CA GLU A 228 29.86 -85.80 -81.96
C GLU A 228 29.56 -84.44 -81.30
N LEU A 229 29.84 -83.34 -82.00
CA LEU A 229 29.51 -81.98 -81.56
C LEU A 229 28.00 -81.66 -81.61
N GLU A 230 27.25 -82.21 -82.57
CA GLU A 230 25.77 -82.11 -82.57
C GLU A 230 25.13 -82.88 -81.41
N LYS A 231 25.77 -83.97 -80.96
CA LYS A 231 25.27 -84.76 -79.83
C LYS A 231 25.50 -84.05 -78.50
N GLU A 232 26.66 -83.42 -78.34
CA GLU A 232 27.00 -82.58 -77.17
C GLU A 232 26.17 -81.28 -77.12
N LEU A 233 25.89 -80.65 -78.27
CA LEU A 233 25.02 -79.47 -78.35
C LEU A 233 23.57 -79.80 -77.98
N ASN A 234 23.05 -80.95 -78.41
CA ASN A 234 21.70 -81.38 -78.04
C ASN A 234 21.60 -81.80 -76.56
N THR A 235 22.64 -82.39 -75.97
CA THR A 235 22.65 -82.66 -74.50
C THR A 235 22.73 -81.38 -73.67
N LEU A 236 23.44 -80.35 -74.17
CA LEU A 236 23.48 -79.05 -73.51
C LEU A 236 22.15 -78.30 -73.62
N MET A 237 21.42 -78.43 -74.74
CA MET A 237 20.08 -77.86 -74.92
C MET A 237 19.02 -78.58 -74.07
N GLU A 238 19.14 -79.90 -73.90
CA GLU A 238 18.26 -80.69 -73.02
C GLU A 238 18.46 -80.34 -71.54
N ASN A 239 19.71 -80.12 -71.09
CA ASN A 239 20.02 -79.65 -69.74
C ASN A 239 19.56 -78.21 -69.46
N ILE A 240 19.49 -77.35 -70.48
CA ILE A 240 18.98 -75.97 -70.35
C ILE A 240 17.44 -75.96 -70.35
N ALA A 241 16.79 -76.90 -71.04
CA ALA A 241 15.33 -77.07 -71.01
C ALA A 241 14.84 -77.67 -69.68
N GLU A 242 15.63 -78.51 -69.01
CA GLU A 242 15.29 -79.10 -67.70
C GLU A 242 15.33 -78.07 -66.53
N VAL A 243 16.08 -76.97 -66.67
CA VAL A 243 16.18 -75.92 -65.63
C VAL A 243 15.11 -74.81 -65.79
N VAL A 244 14.42 -74.73 -66.92
CA VAL A 244 13.46 -73.66 -67.23
C VAL A 244 12.02 -74.18 -67.45
N GLY A 245 11.77 -75.49 -67.30
CA GLY A 245 10.55 -76.16 -67.79
C GLY A 245 9.54 -76.74 -66.78
N ASP A 246 9.59 -76.42 -65.48
CA ASP A 246 8.60 -76.83 -64.46
C ASP A 246 8.70 -75.84 -63.26
N GLU A 247 7.74 -75.03 -62.82
CA GLU A 247 6.32 -74.81 -63.14
C GLU A 247 5.99 -73.32 -62.88
N ALA A 248 5.49 -72.63 -63.91
CA ALA A 248 4.33 -71.75 -63.82
C ALA A 248 3.49 -72.16 -65.03
N GLU A 249 2.23 -72.54 -64.94
CA GLU A 249 1.06 -71.73 -64.54
C GLU A 249 -0.17 -72.69 -64.34
N PRO A 250 -1.44 -72.29 -64.54
CA PRO A 250 -2.39 -71.80 -63.52
C PRO A 250 -3.70 -72.64 -63.47
N GLU A 251 -4.49 -72.59 -62.40
CA GLU A 251 -5.96 -72.72 -62.52
C GLU A 251 -6.71 -71.89 -61.48
N THR A 252 -7.62 -71.08 -62.02
CA THR A 252 -8.63 -70.22 -61.43
C THR A 252 -9.85 -71.01 -60.94
N ALA A 253 -10.48 -70.57 -59.84
CA ALA A 253 -11.89 -70.12 -59.79
C ALA A 253 -12.45 -70.24 -58.37
N GLU A 254 -12.96 -69.13 -57.82
CA GLU A 254 -14.34 -69.02 -57.31
C GLU A 254 -14.61 -67.57 -56.85
N GLU A 255 -15.41 -66.86 -57.62
CA GLU A 255 -16.41 -65.90 -57.15
C GLU A 255 -17.76 -66.38 -57.71
N PRO A 256 -18.95 -66.07 -57.14
CA PRO A 256 -19.26 -64.92 -56.28
C PRO A 256 -20.19 -65.24 -55.07
N GLU A 257 -20.46 -64.27 -54.19
CA GLU A 257 -21.83 -63.81 -53.91
C GLU A 257 -21.86 -62.54 -53.03
N GLN A 258 -22.90 -61.74 -53.31
CA GLN A 258 -23.20 -60.38 -52.84
C GLN A 258 -23.93 -60.36 -51.49
N ASP A 259 -24.24 -59.11 -51.08
CA ASP A 259 -25.15 -58.65 -50.03
C ASP A 259 -24.56 -58.58 -48.61
N ALA A 260 -24.76 -57.55 -47.80
CA ALA A 260 -25.37 -56.22 -47.90
C ALA A 260 -25.28 -55.63 -46.48
N ALA A 261 -25.34 -54.29 -46.37
CA ALA A 261 -25.76 -53.56 -45.16
C ALA A 261 -24.83 -53.65 -43.93
N ALA A 262 -24.67 -52.66 -43.07
CA ALA A 262 -25.11 -51.27 -42.95
C ALA A 262 -24.21 -50.70 -41.82
N GLU A 263 -23.78 -49.45 -41.91
CA GLU A 263 -24.35 -48.28 -41.21
C GLU A 263 -23.37 -47.75 -40.16
N GLU A 264 -23.22 -46.42 -40.18
CA GLU A 264 -23.03 -45.52 -39.04
C GLU A 264 -21.78 -45.68 -38.15
N THR A 265 -21.05 -44.63 -37.77
CA THR A 265 -21.32 -43.19 -37.76
C THR A 265 -19.99 -42.43 -37.74
N VAL A 266 -20.02 -41.24 -38.31
CA VAL A 266 -18.99 -40.19 -38.29
C VAL A 266 -19.29 -39.24 -37.12
N GLU A 267 -18.30 -38.41 -36.79
CA GLU A 267 -18.31 -37.18 -35.97
C GLU A 267 -17.92 -37.41 -34.51
N THR A 268 -17.00 -36.62 -33.94
CA THR A 268 -16.96 -35.15 -34.01
C THR A 268 -15.54 -34.56 -34.08
N ALA A 269 -15.48 -33.43 -34.78
CA ALA A 269 -14.50 -32.37 -34.62
C ALA A 269 -14.58 -31.75 -33.21
N ASP A 270 -13.51 -31.09 -32.80
CA ASP A 270 -13.59 -29.83 -32.04
C ASP A 270 -12.33 -29.03 -32.39
N GLU A 271 -12.55 -28.01 -33.23
CA GLU A 271 -11.75 -26.79 -33.25
C GLU A 271 -12.25 -25.95 -32.07
N ASP A 272 -11.33 -25.41 -31.27
CA ASP A 272 -11.64 -24.26 -30.43
C ASP A 272 -10.52 -23.23 -30.58
N GLU A 273 -11.00 -22.01 -30.75
CA GLU A 273 -10.32 -20.75 -30.99
C GLU A 273 -9.34 -20.39 -29.86
N ILE A 274 -8.20 -19.80 -30.24
CA ILE A 274 -7.53 -18.81 -29.39
C ILE A 274 -7.21 -17.60 -30.28
N GLU A 275 -7.96 -16.53 -30.06
CA GLU A 275 -7.57 -15.17 -30.39
C GLU A 275 -6.36 -14.77 -29.55
N GLU A 276 -5.32 -14.21 -30.17
CA GLU A 276 -4.57 -13.13 -29.52
C GLU A 276 -4.04 -12.13 -30.56
N ASN A 277 -4.32 -10.86 -30.26
CA ASN A 277 -3.94 -9.65 -30.99
C ASN A 277 -2.44 -9.35 -30.90
N GLY A 278 -1.96 -8.62 -31.92
CA GLY A 278 -1.16 -7.41 -31.68
C GLY A 278 0.34 -7.51 -31.94
N GLU A 279 0.76 -6.83 -33.03
CA GLU A 279 1.93 -5.92 -33.16
C GLU A 279 3.28 -6.44 -32.62
N GLU A 280 4.34 -6.57 -33.42
CA GLU A 280 5.08 -5.42 -33.97
C GLU A 280 5.95 -5.80 -35.19
N GLU A 281 6.19 -4.76 -35.98
CA GLU A 281 7.05 -4.67 -37.16
C GLU A 281 8.49 -5.14 -36.91
N VAL A 282 9.07 -5.84 -37.89
CA VAL A 282 10.47 -5.58 -38.26
C VAL A 282 10.66 -5.69 -39.76
N SER A 283 11.02 -4.55 -40.36
CA SER A 283 11.82 -4.37 -41.57
C SER A 283 13.00 -5.36 -41.60
N GLU A 284 13.52 -5.84 -42.73
CA GLU A 284 13.96 -5.12 -43.92
C GLU A 284 14.35 -6.19 -44.98
N VAL A 285 14.17 -5.87 -46.25
CA VAL A 285 14.53 -6.70 -47.42
C VAL A 285 15.90 -6.23 -47.95
N GLU A 286 16.58 -7.11 -48.71
CA GLU A 286 17.82 -6.94 -49.50
C GLU A 286 19.08 -7.39 -48.73
N GLU A 287 19.85 -8.41 -49.14
CA GLU A 287 20.51 -8.61 -50.43
C GLU A 287 20.68 -10.10 -50.76
N ILE A 288 20.39 -10.47 -52.01
CA ILE A 288 20.90 -11.70 -52.67
C ILE A 288 21.78 -11.21 -53.83
N GLU A 289 23.09 -11.48 -53.77
CA GLU A 289 23.93 -11.59 -54.96
C GLU A 289 24.74 -12.91 -54.90
N GLU A 290 24.29 -13.83 -55.75
CA GLU A 290 25.05 -14.82 -56.55
C GLU A 290 26.48 -14.35 -56.93
N ILE A 291 27.57 -15.11 -57.09
CA ILE A 291 27.87 -16.50 -57.51
C ILE A 291 29.38 -16.73 -57.24
N SER A 292 29.81 -17.95 -56.89
CA SER A 292 30.90 -18.65 -57.61
C SER A 292 31.10 -20.07 -57.09
N ASP A 293 30.69 -21.03 -57.93
CA ASP A 293 31.21 -22.39 -57.96
C ASP A 293 32.69 -22.35 -58.36
N ASP A 294 33.57 -22.97 -57.57
CA ASP A 294 34.70 -23.70 -58.13
C ASP A 294 35.26 -24.79 -57.18
N ALA A 295 35.37 -25.96 -57.79
CA ALA A 295 35.94 -27.26 -57.45
C ALA A 295 36.90 -27.47 -56.24
N GLU A 296 36.61 -28.56 -55.52
CA GLU A 296 37.49 -29.68 -55.06
C GLU A 296 39.00 -29.42 -54.84
N GLU A 297 39.49 -29.57 -53.59
CA GLU A 297 40.31 -30.73 -53.12
C GLU A 297 40.90 -30.53 -51.70
N GLN A 298 40.56 -31.49 -50.82
CA GLN A 298 41.27 -32.03 -49.64
C GLN A 298 42.41 -31.25 -48.93
N SER A 299 42.24 -31.02 -47.62
CA SER A 299 43.21 -31.50 -46.61
C SER A 299 42.60 -31.54 -45.21
N GLY A 300 42.75 -32.67 -44.52
CA GLY A 300 41.93 -33.08 -43.38
C GLY A 300 42.14 -32.34 -42.06
N LEU A 301 41.02 -32.08 -41.42
CA LEU A 301 40.86 -32.02 -39.97
C LEU A 301 39.76 -33.04 -39.62
N SER A 302 39.93 -33.77 -38.52
CA SER A 302 38.97 -34.81 -38.17
C SER A 302 37.67 -34.12 -37.74
N GLU A 303 36.52 -34.51 -38.31
CA GLU A 303 35.18 -34.02 -37.90
C GLU A 303 34.88 -34.24 -36.40
N MET A 304 35.77 -34.92 -35.67
CA MET A 304 35.69 -35.13 -34.23
C MET A 304 36.25 -33.94 -33.43
N ASP A 305 37.22 -33.19 -33.99
CA ASP A 305 37.85 -32.05 -33.32
C ASP A 305 36.96 -30.79 -33.36
N GLU A 306 36.22 -30.57 -34.46
CA GLU A 306 35.28 -29.44 -34.60
C GLU A 306 34.08 -29.56 -33.65
N VAL A 307 33.64 -30.80 -33.37
CA VAL A 307 32.52 -31.05 -32.46
C VAL A 307 32.94 -30.82 -31.01
N ASP A 308 34.16 -31.21 -30.62
CA ASP A 308 34.69 -30.99 -29.27
C ASP A 308 34.99 -29.49 -29.02
N GLU A 309 35.43 -28.74 -30.03
CA GLU A 309 35.69 -27.29 -29.93
C GLU A 309 34.39 -26.49 -29.75
N ILE A 310 33.30 -26.87 -30.44
CA ILE A 310 31.96 -26.29 -30.25
C ILE A 310 31.37 -26.62 -28.86
N ILE A 311 31.71 -27.79 -28.30
CA ILE A 311 31.26 -28.22 -26.97
C ILE A 311 31.94 -27.41 -25.87
N ASP A 312 33.24 -27.15 -25.98
CA ASP A 312 34.00 -26.33 -25.03
C ASP A 312 33.55 -24.86 -25.05
N GLU A 313 33.13 -24.34 -26.21
CA GLU A 313 32.57 -22.98 -26.34
C GLU A 313 31.17 -22.85 -25.71
N LEU A 314 30.35 -23.90 -25.79
CA LEU A 314 29.04 -23.95 -25.12
C LEU A 314 29.15 -24.14 -23.60
N GLU A 315 30.08 -24.96 -23.10
CA GLU A 315 30.33 -25.13 -21.66
C GLU A 315 30.99 -23.92 -20.99
N SER A 316 31.73 -23.09 -21.75
CA SER A 316 32.36 -21.86 -21.23
C SER A 316 31.47 -20.61 -21.33
N SER A 317 30.34 -20.67 -22.05
CA SER A 317 29.35 -19.59 -22.15
C SER A 317 28.44 -19.50 -20.91
N ASP A 318 29.04 -19.42 -19.72
CA ASP A 318 28.37 -19.11 -18.45
C ASP A 318 27.97 -17.62 -18.39
N THR A 319 27.13 -17.16 -19.32
CA THR A 319 26.57 -15.80 -19.31
C THR A 319 25.08 -15.83 -19.01
N TYR A 320 24.71 -16.33 -17.82
CA TYR A 320 23.50 -15.88 -17.15
C TYR A 320 23.91 -14.95 -16.01
N ALA A 321 23.94 -13.65 -16.32
CA ALA A 321 24.01 -12.63 -15.29
C ALA A 321 22.74 -12.72 -14.42
N PRO A 322 22.85 -12.72 -13.07
CA PRO A 322 21.68 -12.61 -12.22
C PRO A 322 20.92 -11.33 -12.59
N LEU A 323 19.59 -11.43 -12.65
CA LEU A 323 18.72 -10.26 -12.79
C LEU A 323 19.15 -9.22 -11.75
N ARG A 324 19.66 -8.09 -12.25
CA ARG A 324 20.11 -6.97 -11.44
C ARG A 324 18.90 -6.47 -10.65
N GLU A 325 18.97 -6.54 -9.33
CA GLU A 325 18.06 -5.78 -8.46
C GLU A 325 18.03 -4.34 -8.98
N ALA A 326 16.83 -3.79 -9.15
CA ALA A 326 16.70 -2.35 -9.18
C ALA A 326 17.23 -1.87 -7.82
N GLU A 327 18.42 -1.28 -7.83
CA GLU A 327 18.99 -0.62 -6.67
C GLU A 327 18.01 0.51 -6.30
N ASP A 328 17.14 0.26 -5.33
CA ASP A 328 16.47 1.33 -4.59
C ASP A 328 17.59 2.12 -3.93
N GLU A 329 17.96 3.26 -4.54
CA GLU A 329 18.93 4.15 -3.94
C GLU A 329 18.45 4.52 -2.52
N PRO A 330 19.29 4.38 -1.49
CA PRO A 330 18.90 4.73 -0.14
C PRO A 330 18.66 6.24 -0.11
N VAL A 331 17.39 6.62 0.08
CA VAL A 331 16.97 8.01 0.30
C VAL A 331 17.90 8.60 1.38
N SER A 332 18.58 9.68 1.05
CA SER A 332 19.65 10.21 1.90
C SER A 332 19.07 10.68 3.24
N GLU A 333 19.84 10.55 4.33
CA GLU A 333 19.42 11.05 5.65
C GLU A 333 19.10 12.56 5.62
N GLU A 334 19.69 13.29 4.68
CA GLU A 334 19.45 14.71 4.43
C GLU A 334 18.06 14.96 3.81
N GLU A 335 17.61 14.12 2.86
CA GLU A 335 16.25 14.20 2.30
C GLU A 335 15.18 13.83 3.33
N VAL A 336 15.46 12.83 4.17
CA VAL A 336 14.55 12.44 5.26
C VAL A 336 14.46 13.56 6.31
N SER A 337 15.58 14.19 6.67
CA SER A 337 15.59 15.33 7.59
C SER A 337 14.84 16.54 7.00
N ASN A 338 15.09 16.87 5.73
CA ASN A 338 14.42 17.96 5.04
C ASN A 338 12.90 17.74 4.94
N ALA A 339 12.44 16.50 4.73
CA ALA A 339 11.02 16.16 4.72
C ALA A 339 10.39 16.30 6.12
N ILE A 340 11.10 15.95 7.18
CA ILE A 340 10.61 16.09 8.57
C ILE A 340 10.57 17.58 8.97
N ASP A 341 11.55 18.37 8.53
CA ASP A 341 11.62 19.81 8.81
C ASP A 341 10.56 20.60 8.02
N ALA A 342 10.21 20.16 6.81
CA ALA A 342 9.12 20.76 6.01
C ALA A 342 7.73 20.64 6.66
N PHE A 343 7.51 19.64 7.53
CA PHE A 343 6.26 19.50 8.29
C PHE A 343 6.25 20.27 9.60
N THR A 344 7.41 20.74 10.08
CA THR A 344 7.53 21.45 11.36
C THR A 344 7.73 22.96 11.21
N ALA A 345 8.05 23.44 10.01
CA ALA A 345 8.02 24.86 9.67
C ALA A 345 6.59 25.29 9.26
N ASP A 346 6.03 26.30 9.93
CA ASP A 346 4.74 26.92 9.61
C ASP A 346 4.84 27.88 8.39
N GLU A 347 5.71 27.55 7.44
CA GLU A 347 5.94 28.29 6.19
C GLU A 347 5.51 27.44 5.00
N ILE A 348 4.51 27.94 4.27
CA ILE A 348 4.03 27.35 3.02
C ILE A 348 5.18 27.38 2.01
N THR A 349 5.65 26.21 1.58
CA THR A 349 6.62 26.10 0.48
C THR A 349 6.08 26.82 -0.76
N PRO A 350 6.83 27.73 -1.40
CA PRO A 350 6.40 28.40 -2.62
C PRO A 350 6.21 27.36 -3.73
N ILE A 351 5.03 27.37 -4.34
CA ILE A 351 4.72 26.51 -5.49
C ILE A 351 5.60 26.96 -6.66
N GLU A 352 6.45 26.08 -7.18
CA GLU A 352 7.17 26.33 -8.43
C GLU A 352 6.17 26.49 -9.58
N GLU A 353 6.28 27.61 -10.32
CA GLU A 353 5.50 27.91 -11.54
C GLU A 353 5.84 26.89 -12.66
N GLY A 354 5.30 25.68 -12.55
CA GLY A 354 5.55 24.63 -13.55
C GLY A 354 4.83 23.30 -13.29
N ALA A 355 4.37 23.05 -12.06
CA ALA A 355 3.58 21.84 -11.77
C ALA A 355 2.18 21.97 -12.40
N LYS A 356 1.79 20.98 -13.21
CA LYS A 356 0.43 20.87 -13.79
C LYS A 356 -0.61 20.94 -12.68
N THR A 357 -1.32 22.06 -12.59
CA THR A 357 -2.41 22.27 -11.65
C THR A 357 -3.57 21.34 -11.98
N ILE A 358 -4.11 20.68 -10.96
CA ILE A 358 -5.41 19.99 -11.00
C ILE A 358 -6.46 21.00 -11.48
N PRO A 359 -7.34 20.67 -12.43
CA PRO A 359 -8.33 21.62 -12.93
C PRO A 359 -9.23 22.11 -11.78
N VAL A 360 -9.27 23.43 -11.60
CA VAL A 360 -10.17 24.10 -10.68
C VAL A 360 -11.59 23.93 -11.22
N ILE A 361 -12.47 23.33 -10.42
CA ILE A 361 -13.90 23.29 -10.71
C ILE A 361 -14.43 24.70 -10.41
N GLU A 362 -14.73 25.48 -11.45
CA GLU A 362 -15.29 26.84 -11.36
C GLU A 362 -16.83 26.86 -11.20
N ASP A 363 -17.47 25.70 -11.06
CA ASP A 363 -18.91 25.64 -10.82
C ASP A 363 -19.19 25.75 -9.32
N GLU A 364 -19.57 26.96 -8.88
CA GLU A 364 -20.23 27.16 -7.58
C GLU A 364 -21.49 26.26 -7.51
N PRO A 365 -21.67 25.43 -6.47
CA PRO A 365 -22.96 24.80 -6.27
C PRO A 365 -23.98 25.87 -5.93
N GLU A 366 -25.01 26.04 -6.75
CA GLU A 366 -26.20 26.83 -6.42
C GLU A 366 -26.84 26.25 -5.14
N PHE A 367 -26.48 26.81 -3.99
CA PHE A 367 -27.15 26.53 -2.74
C PHE A 367 -28.54 27.18 -2.78
N GLU A 368 -29.58 26.38 -2.96
CA GLU A 368 -30.95 26.78 -2.66
C GLU A 368 -31.00 27.39 -1.25
N SER A 369 -31.66 28.54 -1.13
CA SER A 369 -31.59 29.46 0.01
C SER A 369 -31.49 28.76 1.36
N ALA A 370 -30.44 29.08 2.13
CA ALA A 370 -30.24 28.59 3.49
C ALA A 370 -31.51 28.80 4.33
N MET A 371 -32.21 27.70 4.64
CA MET A 371 -33.31 27.76 5.58
C MET A 371 -32.76 28.08 6.98
N PRO A 372 -33.47 28.89 7.78
CA PRO A 372 -32.99 29.26 9.11
C PRO A 372 -32.74 28.02 9.97
N PHE A 373 -31.62 28.04 10.71
CA PHE A 373 -31.09 26.95 11.56
C PHE A 373 -32.14 26.24 12.44
N GLU A 374 -33.18 26.97 12.84
CA GLU A 374 -34.28 26.51 13.69
C GLU A 374 -35.10 25.38 13.05
N ASN A 375 -35.17 25.30 11.71
CA ASN A 375 -35.88 24.24 10.99
C ASN A 375 -35.16 22.89 11.04
N TYR A 376 -33.85 22.87 11.33
CA TYR A 376 -33.08 21.63 11.42
C TYR A 376 -33.29 20.89 12.74
N PHE A 377 -33.85 21.54 13.75
CA PHE A 377 -33.97 21.00 15.11
C PHE A 377 -35.40 20.96 15.66
N ASN A 378 -36.43 21.12 14.82
CA ASN A 378 -37.85 21.07 15.22
C ASN A 378 -38.18 21.95 16.45
N VAL A 379 -37.46 23.05 16.65
CA VAL A 379 -37.68 23.95 17.79
C VAL A 379 -38.92 24.80 17.47
N LYS A 380 -40.04 24.49 18.12
CA LYS A 380 -41.29 25.26 17.96
C LYS A 380 -41.05 26.71 18.40
N LYS A 381 -41.31 27.67 17.51
CA LYS A 381 -41.41 29.09 17.86
C LYS A 381 -42.71 29.35 18.63
N GLU A 382 -42.78 28.89 19.87
CA GLU A 382 -43.73 29.46 20.82
C GLU A 382 -43.02 30.59 21.57
N ASN A 383 -43.59 31.79 21.51
CA ASN A 383 -43.10 33.02 22.14
C ASN A 383 -43.23 33.00 23.67
N GLU A 384 -43.20 31.84 24.30
CA GLU A 384 -43.22 31.69 25.74
C GLU A 384 -41.85 31.15 26.17
N ARG A 385 -40.98 32.06 26.64
CA ARG A 385 -39.83 31.65 27.44
C ARG A 385 -40.42 30.94 28.67
N THR A 386 -40.28 29.62 28.74
CA THR A 386 -40.63 28.88 29.95
C THR A 386 -39.66 29.32 31.05
N ASN A 387 -40.21 29.78 32.17
CA ASN A 387 -39.45 30.33 33.31
C ASN A 387 -38.85 29.20 34.17
N GLU A 388 -38.56 28.05 33.58
CA GLU A 388 -38.13 26.87 34.30
C GLU A 388 -36.64 27.00 34.62
N THR A 389 -36.35 27.36 35.86
CA THR A 389 -35.00 27.32 36.42
C THR A 389 -34.54 25.88 36.52
N ILE A 390 -33.47 25.53 35.81
CA ILE A 390 -32.78 24.24 35.96
C ILE A 390 -32.29 24.13 37.42
N SER A 391 -32.87 23.21 38.18
CA SER A 391 -32.43 22.93 39.56
C SER A 391 -31.04 22.31 39.54
N LEU A 392 -30.09 22.93 40.25
CA LEU A 392 -28.70 22.45 40.42
C LEU A 392 -28.55 21.48 41.62
N ILE A 393 -29.65 20.99 42.17
CA ILE A 393 -29.64 19.99 43.24
C ILE A 393 -29.71 18.61 42.57
N PRO A 394 -28.68 17.75 42.73
CA PRO A 394 -28.73 16.37 42.25
C PRO A 394 -29.94 15.65 42.87
N PRO A 395 -30.73 14.87 42.11
CA PRO A 395 -31.80 14.08 42.69
C PRO A 395 -31.19 13.07 43.66
N ASP A 396 -31.72 13.04 44.89
CA ASP A 396 -31.36 12.02 45.86
C ASP A 396 -31.74 10.65 45.28
N ASP A 397 -30.75 9.76 45.20
CA ASP A 397 -30.90 8.34 44.88
C ASP A 397 -31.87 7.73 45.90
N ASP A 398 -33.13 7.54 45.53
CA ASP A 398 -34.03 6.50 46.03
C ASP A 398 -35.43 6.76 45.43
N GLU A 399 -35.75 6.10 44.32
CA GLU A 399 -37.07 5.48 44.09
C GLU A 399 -37.06 4.75 42.73
N GLU A 400 -37.23 3.43 42.81
CA GLU A 400 -37.54 2.56 41.68
C GLU A 400 -38.84 3.01 41.01
N GLU A 401 -38.84 3.18 39.69
CA GLU A 401 -39.94 2.70 38.84
C GLU A 401 -39.59 2.77 37.35
N ASP A 402 -39.78 1.61 36.70
CA ASP A 402 -39.74 1.39 35.27
C ASP A 402 -40.71 2.32 34.51
N GLU A 403 -40.25 2.90 33.40
CA GLU A 403 -40.81 2.68 32.04
C GLU A 403 -40.42 3.82 31.08
N GLY A 404 -39.63 3.48 30.05
CA GLY A 404 -39.88 4.02 28.71
C GLY A 404 -39.06 5.20 28.22
N SER A 405 -37.78 4.98 27.85
CA SER A 405 -37.23 5.56 26.60
C SER A 405 -35.91 4.91 26.19
N ARG A 406 -36.00 3.79 25.48
CA ARG A 406 -34.85 3.19 24.80
C ARG A 406 -34.56 3.97 23.51
N PHE A 407 -33.57 4.84 23.56
CA PHE A 407 -32.98 5.51 22.40
C PHE A 407 -32.55 4.44 21.36
N LYS A 408 -33.16 4.45 20.18
CA LYS A 408 -32.80 3.54 19.08
C LYS A 408 -31.49 4.05 18.45
N GLY A 409 -30.37 3.43 18.80
CA GLY A 409 -29.06 3.72 18.21
C GLY A 409 -28.98 3.29 16.74
N PHE A 410 -28.50 4.19 15.88
CA PHE A 410 -28.17 3.95 14.49
C PHE A 410 -26.84 3.19 14.37
N PHE A 411 -26.85 1.86 14.48
CA PHE A 411 -25.72 1.03 14.04
C PHE A 411 -26.16 0.14 12.88
N LYS A 412 -25.72 0.54 11.68
CA LYS A 412 -25.89 -0.21 10.43
C LYS A 412 -24.88 -1.38 10.46
N LYS A 413 -25.36 -2.61 10.68
CA LYS A 413 -24.55 -3.84 10.46
C LYS A 413 -24.30 -4.00 8.96
N LYS A 414 -23.03 -3.99 8.53
CA LYS A 414 -22.63 -4.58 7.25
C LYS A 414 -22.65 -6.10 7.41
N LYS A 415 -23.21 -6.76 6.41
CA LYS A 415 -23.25 -8.22 6.23
C LYS A 415 -22.00 -8.67 5.51
#